data_AF-A0A2V8TUL2-F1
#
_entry.id   AF-A0A2V8TUL2-F1
#
_cell.length_a   1.000
_cell.length_b   1.000
_cell.length_c   1.000
_cell.angle_alpha   90.00
_cell.angle_beta   90.00
_cell.angle_gamma   90.00
#
_symmetry.space_group_name_H-M   'P 1'
#
loop_
_entity.id
_entity.type
_entity.pdbx_description
1 polymer ?
#
loop_
_entity_poly.entity_id
_entity_poly.type
_entity_poly.pdbx_seq_one_letter_code
_entity_poly.pdbx_strand_id
1 'polypeptide(L)'
;MKVSDSIRVRAGRKAIFLLVSLSALLLGASTEALAINCVADAGGIVDGFVNYPVPPPQINIDGNCRIQNYPASNPMTSNFSFDGTLRGVLVVFDSVVFTGNMSCDASHQNKLWFVNGSTSTLNQGCQNILIPVEKISGG
;
A
#
# COMPACT_ATOMS: atom_id res chain seq x y z
N MET A 1 13.49 -13.45 61.39
CA MET A 1 13.53 -11.97 61.33
C MET A 1 13.39 -11.56 59.87
N LYS A 2 12.38 -10.76 59.51
CA LYS A 2 12.13 -10.27 58.15
C LYS A 2 12.88 -8.96 57.95
N VAL A 3 13.80 -8.92 56.98
CA VAL A 3 14.38 -7.67 56.46
C VAL A 3 13.36 -7.05 55.52
N SER A 4 13.07 -5.77 55.69
CA SER A 4 12.26 -5.00 54.75
C SER A 4 12.96 -3.67 54.48
N ASP A 5 13.71 -3.62 53.39
CA ASP A 5 14.27 -2.39 52.84
C ASP A 5 13.14 -1.52 52.28
N SER A 6 13.08 -0.25 52.70
CA SER A 6 12.19 0.73 52.11
C SER A 6 12.99 1.68 51.21
N ILE A 7 12.94 1.45 49.89
CA ILE A 7 13.42 2.43 48.91
C ILE A 7 12.47 3.64 48.95
N ARG A 8 12.97 4.77 49.45
CA ARG A 8 12.25 6.05 49.43
C ARG A 8 12.47 6.75 48.09
N VAL A 9 11.49 6.66 47.20
CA VAL A 9 11.46 7.49 45.99
C VAL A 9 10.82 8.84 46.34
N ARG A 10 11.63 9.89 46.52
CA ARG A 10 11.12 11.27 46.68
C ARG A 10 10.94 11.91 45.31
N ALA A 11 10.00 11.41 44.51
CA ALA A 11 9.66 12.02 43.24
C ALA A 11 8.91 13.34 43.51
N GLY A 12 9.59 14.48 43.31
CA GLY A 12 8.96 15.79 43.44
C GLY A 12 7.84 15.96 42.41
N ARG A 13 6.74 16.61 42.80
CA ARG A 13 5.55 16.86 41.98
C ARG A 13 5.88 17.41 40.58
N LYS A 14 6.97 18.19 40.44
CA LYS A 14 7.50 18.70 39.17
C LYS A 14 8.11 17.63 38.26
N ALA A 15 8.76 16.61 38.82
CA ALA A 15 9.31 15.48 38.06
C ALA A 15 8.20 14.60 37.49
N ILE A 16 7.09 14.45 38.24
CA ILE A 16 5.89 13.74 37.76
C ILE A 16 5.24 14.50 36.60
N PHE A 17 5.06 15.83 36.71
CA PHE A 17 4.53 16.63 35.61
C PHE A 17 5.41 16.60 34.36
N LEU A 18 6.74 16.64 34.53
CA LEU A 18 7.71 16.50 33.43
C LEU A 18 7.64 15.13 32.74
N LEU A 19 7.51 14.05 33.51
CA LEU A 19 7.37 12.69 32.97
C LEU A 19 6.02 12.50 32.24
N VAL A 20 4.94 13.07 32.76
CA VAL A 20 3.62 13.03 32.13
C VAL A 20 3.60 13.84 30.83
N SER A 21 4.21 15.02 30.81
CA SER A 21 4.32 15.82 29.58
C SER A 21 5.21 15.15 28.53
N LEU A 22 6.33 14.53 28.95
CA LEU A 22 7.22 13.82 28.04
C LEU A 22 6.53 12.57 27.44
N SER A 23 5.73 11.87 28.25
CA SER A 23 4.93 10.74 27.79
C SER A 23 3.83 11.17 26.82
N ALA A 24 3.17 12.32 27.05
CA ALA A 24 2.15 12.85 26.15
C ALA A 24 2.73 13.27 24.78
N LEU A 25 4.00 13.68 24.70
CA LEU A 25 4.67 13.97 23.42
C LEU A 25 5.00 12.71 22.61
N LEU A 26 5.10 11.53 23.24
CA LEU A 26 5.40 10.26 22.57
C LEU A 26 4.15 9.59 21.95
N LEU A 27 2.94 10.07 22.24
CA LEU A 27 1.68 9.55 21.68
C LEU A 27 1.29 10.21 20.35
N GLY A 28 2.07 11.18 19.85
CA GLY A 28 1.73 11.94 18.65
C GLY A 28 2.42 11.42 17.39
N ALA A 29 1.62 10.76 16.53
CA ALA A 29 1.92 10.35 15.14
C ALA A 29 2.62 9.00 14.94
N SER A 30 1.89 7.90 15.13
CA SER A 30 2.01 6.78 14.19
C SER A 30 1.11 7.08 12.98
N THR A 31 1.72 7.43 11.84
CA THR A 31 0.99 7.32 10.56
C THR A 31 1.07 5.87 10.16
N GLU A 32 -0.06 5.18 10.27
CA GLU A 32 -0.15 3.78 9.87
C GLU A 32 0.09 3.71 8.35
N ALA A 33 1.25 3.17 7.94
CA ALA A 33 1.52 2.81 6.55
C ALA A 33 0.77 1.48 6.29
N LEU A 34 -0.57 1.54 6.25
CA LEU A 34 -1.39 0.33 6.14
C LEU A 34 -1.45 -0.16 4.71
N ALA A 35 -1.36 -1.49 4.59
CA ALA A 35 -1.85 -2.16 3.41
C ALA A 35 -3.35 -1.88 3.27
N ILE A 36 -3.81 -1.62 2.05
CA ILE A 36 -5.23 -1.48 1.73
C ILE A 36 -5.69 -2.65 0.87
N ASN A 37 -6.98 -2.96 0.91
CA ASN A 37 -7.66 -3.82 -0.05
C ASN A 37 -8.33 -2.95 -1.12
N CYS A 38 -8.05 -3.20 -2.39
CA CYS A 38 -8.50 -2.30 -3.45
C CYS A 38 -10.03 -2.15 -3.53
N VAL A 39 -10.79 -3.22 -3.35
CA VAL A 39 -12.25 -3.19 -3.43
C VAL A 39 -12.84 -2.85 -2.06
N ALA A 40 -12.47 -3.56 -1.01
CA ALA A 40 -13.07 -3.37 0.31
C ALA A 40 -12.79 -1.97 0.89
N ASP A 41 -11.58 -1.42 0.67
CA ASP A 41 -11.18 -0.13 1.24
C ASP A 41 -11.25 1.02 0.22
N ALA A 42 -10.90 0.78 -1.04
CA ALA A 42 -10.88 1.81 -2.09
C ALA A 42 -12.06 1.77 -3.07
N GLY A 43 -13.01 0.84 -2.90
CA GLY A 43 -14.18 0.72 -3.80
C GLY A 43 -13.83 0.31 -5.23
N GLY A 44 -12.65 -0.28 -5.43
CA GLY A 44 -12.14 -0.75 -6.72
C GLY A 44 -11.38 0.31 -7.52
N ILE A 45 -11.18 1.52 -6.97
CA ILE A 45 -10.46 2.61 -7.66
C ILE A 45 -9.44 3.25 -6.72
N VAL A 46 -8.18 3.18 -7.10
CA VAL A 46 -7.07 3.90 -6.44
C VAL A 46 -6.62 5.02 -7.38
N ASP A 47 -6.95 6.25 -7.02
CA ASP A 47 -6.70 7.45 -7.82
C ASP A 47 -5.71 8.39 -7.12
N GLY A 48 -4.56 8.59 -7.75
CA GLY A 48 -3.49 9.48 -7.29
C GLY A 48 -3.85 10.97 -7.23
N PHE A 49 -5.00 11.38 -7.76
CA PHE A 49 -5.47 12.78 -7.69
C PHE A 49 -6.66 12.98 -6.75
N VAL A 50 -7.31 11.91 -6.28
CA VAL A 50 -8.57 12.02 -5.54
C VAL A 50 -8.49 11.40 -4.15
N ASN A 51 -8.30 10.08 -4.06
CA ASN A 51 -8.43 9.33 -2.81
C ASN A 51 -7.10 8.76 -2.28
N TYR A 52 -6.08 8.62 -3.12
CA TYR A 52 -4.76 8.11 -2.71
C TYR A 52 -3.61 8.96 -3.28
N PRO A 53 -3.52 10.25 -2.92
CA PRO A 53 -2.50 11.16 -3.45
C PRO A 53 -1.07 10.76 -3.08
N VAL A 54 -0.91 10.03 -1.98
CA VAL A 54 0.33 9.31 -1.65
C VAL A 54 0.05 7.83 -1.87
N PRO A 55 0.83 7.14 -2.73
CA PRO A 55 0.67 5.70 -2.93
C PRO A 55 0.74 4.94 -1.58
N PRO A 56 -0.21 4.04 -1.28
CA PRO A 56 -0.10 3.13 -0.14
C PRO A 56 1.16 2.27 -0.26
N PRO A 57 1.79 1.83 0.84
CA PRO A 57 2.98 0.96 0.75
C PRO A 57 2.65 -0.43 0.17
N GLN A 58 1.42 -0.91 0.36
CA GLN A 58 0.94 -2.22 -0.06
C GLN A 58 -0.53 -2.12 -0.48
N ILE A 59 -0.88 -2.76 -1.59
CA ILE A 59 -2.25 -2.90 -2.08
C ILE A 59 -2.52 -4.38 -2.30
N ASN A 60 -3.51 -4.89 -1.59
CA ASN A 60 -4.07 -6.22 -1.78
C ASN A 60 -5.18 -6.14 -2.83
N ILE A 61 -5.07 -6.98 -3.86
CA ILE A 61 -6.06 -7.13 -4.93
C ILE A 61 -7.07 -8.18 -4.47
N ASP A 62 -8.15 -7.70 -3.87
CA ASP A 62 -9.32 -8.45 -3.39
C ASP A 62 -10.50 -8.42 -4.40
N GLY A 63 -10.26 -7.93 -5.62
CA GLY A 63 -11.20 -7.93 -6.71
C GLY A 63 -10.76 -7.03 -7.87
N ASN A 64 -11.67 -6.74 -8.79
CA ASN A 64 -11.38 -5.87 -9.93
C ASN A 64 -10.95 -4.47 -9.46
N CYS A 65 -9.81 -4.02 -9.94
CA CYS A 65 -9.13 -2.85 -9.41
C CYS A 65 -8.63 -1.95 -10.53
N ARG A 66 -8.88 -0.65 -10.43
CA ARG A 66 -8.31 0.36 -11.33
C ARG A 66 -7.36 1.26 -10.54
N ILE A 67 -6.13 1.32 -11.02
CA ILE A 67 -5.07 2.19 -10.54
C ILE A 67 -4.89 3.30 -11.57
N GLN A 68 -5.00 4.56 -11.18
CA GLN A 68 -4.92 5.67 -12.12
C GLN A 68 -4.21 6.90 -11.56
N ASN A 69 -3.72 7.74 -12.48
CA ASN A 69 -3.19 9.07 -12.20
C ASN A 69 -1.93 9.09 -11.31
N TYR A 70 -0.96 8.23 -11.63
CA TYR A 70 0.35 8.21 -10.99
C TYR A 70 1.45 8.57 -11.99
N PRO A 71 1.67 9.86 -12.27
CA PRO A 71 2.67 10.31 -13.24
C PRO A 71 4.10 10.14 -12.73
N ALA A 72 5.11 10.38 -13.56
CA ALA A 72 6.51 10.26 -13.16
C ALA A 72 6.91 11.18 -11.98
N SER A 73 6.19 12.29 -11.76
CA SER A 73 6.39 13.17 -10.60
C SER A 73 5.83 12.61 -9.29
N ASN A 74 4.91 11.66 -9.36
CA ASN A 74 4.33 10.93 -8.23
C ASN A 74 4.02 9.48 -8.66
N PRO A 75 5.07 8.65 -8.84
CA PRO A 75 4.91 7.33 -9.40
C PRO A 75 4.18 6.39 -8.44
N MET A 76 3.57 5.33 -8.97
CA MET A 76 2.96 4.28 -8.18
C MET A 76 4.05 3.37 -7.62
N THR A 77 4.41 3.59 -6.35
CA THR A 77 5.46 2.86 -5.61
C THR A 77 4.93 1.68 -4.79
N SER A 78 3.60 1.51 -4.73
CA SER A 78 2.96 0.45 -3.96
C SER A 78 3.42 -0.93 -4.37
N ASN A 79 3.59 -1.80 -3.39
CA ASN A 79 3.66 -3.23 -3.65
C ASN A 79 2.24 -3.79 -3.86
N PHE A 80 2.11 -4.80 -4.72
CA PHE A 80 0.83 -5.42 -5.07
C PHE A 80 0.87 -6.91 -4.78
N SER A 81 -0.19 -7.42 -4.14
CA SER A 81 -0.41 -8.86 -3.98
C SER A 81 -1.84 -9.24 -4.31
N PHE A 82 -2.05 -10.45 -4.82
CA PHE A 82 -3.40 -10.96 -5.09
C PHE A 82 -3.91 -11.77 -3.90
N ASP A 83 -5.20 -11.63 -3.60
CA ASP A 83 -5.87 -12.63 -2.78
C ASP A 83 -5.90 -13.96 -3.55
N GLY A 84 -5.19 -14.97 -3.02
CA GLY A 84 -5.03 -16.29 -3.63
C GLY A 84 -6.33 -17.12 -3.66
N THR A 85 -7.45 -16.61 -3.16
CA THR A 85 -8.76 -17.26 -3.33
C THR A 85 -9.46 -16.82 -4.62
N LEU A 86 -9.08 -15.68 -5.19
CA LEU A 86 -9.74 -15.08 -6.33
C LEU A 86 -9.27 -15.67 -7.66
N ARG A 87 -10.15 -15.63 -8.67
CA ARG A 87 -9.86 -16.12 -10.03
C ARG A 87 -10.32 -15.09 -11.04
N GLY A 88 -9.52 -14.86 -12.09
CA GLY A 88 -9.92 -14.03 -13.23
C GLY A 88 -10.09 -12.55 -12.92
N VAL A 89 -9.34 -12.03 -11.95
CA VAL A 89 -9.39 -10.60 -11.59
C VAL A 89 -8.68 -9.75 -12.65
N LEU A 90 -9.25 -8.60 -12.98
CA LEU A 90 -8.64 -7.59 -13.84
C LEU A 90 -8.11 -6.42 -13.02
N VAL A 91 -6.82 -6.13 -13.18
CA VAL A 91 -6.19 -4.91 -12.66
C VAL A 91 -5.80 -4.01 -13.82
N VAL A 92 -6.33 -2.80 -13.84
CA VAL A 92 -6.07 -1.79 -14.88
C VAL A 92 -5.18 -0.70 -14.33
N PHE A 93 -4.08 -0.41 -15.03
CA PHE A 93 -3.17 0.70 -14.75
C PHE A 93 -3.35 1.75 -15.84
N ASP A 94 -4.01 2.86 -15.53
CA ASP A 94 -4.31 3.93 -16.49
C ASP A 94 -3.50 5.19 -16.19
N SER A 95 -2.63 5.58 -17.14
CA SER A 95 -1.75 6.74 -16.97
C SER A 95 -0.89 6.63 -15.71
N VAL A 96 -0.29 5.44 -15.54
CA VAL A 96 0.52 5.08 -14.36
C VAL A 96 1.96 4.81 -14.76
N VAL A 97 2.89 5.45 -14.04
CA VAL A 97 4.30 5.07 -13.95
C VAL A 97 4.46 4.15 -12.74
N PHE A 98 4.58 2.85 -12.98
CA PHE A 98 4.74 1.86 -11.93
C PHE A 98 6.21 1.65 -11.58
N THR A 99 6.55 1.68 -10.29
CA THR A 99 7.92 1.44 -9.79
C THR A 99 7.98 0.52 -8.57
N GLY A 100 6.82 0.06 -8.08
CA GLY A 100 6.73 -0.92 -7.00
C GLY A 100 6.96 -2.36 -7.45
N ASN A 101 6.65 -3.30 -6.57
CA ASN A 101 6.72 -4.73 -6.86
C ASN A 101 5.33 -5.37 -6.97
N MET A 102 5.24 -6.50 -7.65
CA MET A 102 3.99 -7.25 -7.78
C MET A 102 4.22 -8.75 -7.64
N SER A 103 3.41 -9.41 -6.81
CA SER A 103 3.37 -10.87 -6.78
C SER A 103 2.56 -11.39 -7.97
N CYS A 104 3.24 -11.74 -9.05
CA CYS A 104 2.63 -12.18 -10.29
C CYS A 104 1.96 -13.55 -10.13
N ASP A 105 0.67 -13.59 -9.81
CA ASP A 105 -0.06 -14.84 -9.67
C ASP A 105 -0.69 -15.28 -11.00
N ALA A 106 0.09 -16.03 -11.78
CA ALA A 106 -0.36 -16.59 -13.06
C ALA A 106 -1.32 -17.78 -12.91
N SER A 107 -1.39 -18.41 -11.73
CA SER A 107 -2.15 -19.65 -11.52
C SER A 107 -3.65 -19.43 -11.38
N HIS A 108 -4.08 -18.17 -11.17
CA HIS A 108 -5.47 -17.79 -10.94
C HIS A 108 -6.11 -17.10 -12.15
N GLN A 109 -5.45 -17.12 -13.33
CA GLN A 109 -5.92 -16.48 -14.57
C GLN A 109 -6.14 -14.96 -14.46
N ASN A 110 -5.52 -14.32 -13.47
CA ASN A 110 -5.58 -12.87 -13.30
C ASN A 110 -4.96 -12.14 -14.49
N LYS A 111 -5.41 -10.91 -14.74
CA LYS A 111 -4.96 -10.09 -15.87
C LYS A 111 -4.56 -8.70 -15.42
N LEU A 112 -3.47 -8.23 -16.03
CA LEU A 112 -2.95 -6.88 -15.86
C LEU A 112 -3.07 -6.14 -17.19
N TRP A 113 -3.59 -4.92 -17.16
CA TRP A 113 -3.72 -4.10 -18.35
C TRP A 113 -3.19 -2.69 -18.11
N PHE A 114 -2.13 -2.32 -18.84
CA PHE A 114 -1.53 -0.99 -18.78
C PHE A 114 -2.06 -0.16 -19.94
N VAL A 115 -2.93 0.80 -19.63
CA VAL A 115 -3.47 1.78 -20.58
C VAL A 115 -2.62 3.04 -20.48
N ASN A 116 -1.93 3.40 -21.57
CA ASN A 116 -1.05 4.58 -21.62
C ASN A 116 -0.03 4.66 -20.47
N GLY A 117 0.45 3.51 -19.99
CA GLY A 117 1.43 3.38 -18.91
C GLY A 117 2.66 2.61 -19.35
N SER A 118 3.74 2.67 -18.55
CA SER A 118 4.95 1.88 -18.81
C SER A 118 4.92 0.55 -18.07
N THR A 119 5.26 -0.53 -18.77
CA THR A 119 5.45 -1.87 -18.17
C THR A 119 6.90 -2.17 -17.79
N SER A 120 7.81 -1.21 -17.93
CA SER A 120 9.27 -1.41 -17.89
C SER A 120 9.82 -1.98 -16.58
N THR A 121 9.07 -1.88 -15.49
CA THR A 121 9.44 -2.31 -14.14
C THR A 121 8.74 -3.58 -13.68
N LEU A 122 7.80 -4.12 -14.46
CA LEU A 122 7.17 -5.39 -14.12
C LEU A 122 8.19 -6.52 -14.17
N ASN A 123 8.17 -7.33 -13.12
CA ASN A 123 8.94 -8.56 -13.07
C ASN A 123 8.57 -9.46 -14.27
N GLN A 124 9.57 -10.13 -14.85
CA GLN A 124 9.39 -11.11 -15.93
C GLN A 124 8.32 -12.16 -15.61
N GLY A 125 8.15 -12.52 -14.33
CA GLY A 125 7.08 -13.42 -13.89
C GLY A 125 5.65 -12.94 -14.18
N CYS A 126 5.43 -11.63 -14.36
CA CYS A 126 4.13 -11.04 -14.68
C CYS A 126 3.82 -11.01 -16.18
N GLN A 127 4.80 -11.31 -17.05
CA GLN A 127 4.60 -11.17 -18.49
C GLN A 127 3.45 -12.04 -19.02
N ASN A 128 3.25 -13.22 -18.44
CA ASN A 128 2.19 -14.16 -18.84
C ASN A 128 0.77 -13.69 -18.50
N ILE A 129 0.62 -12.72 -17.59
CA ILE A 129 -0.67 -12.16 -17.18
C ILE A 129 -0.92 -10.75 -17.73
N LEU A 130 0.06 -10.15 -18.42
CA LEU A 130 -0.12 -8.89 -19.11
C LEU A 130 -1.00 -9.09 -20.34
N ILE A 131 -2.02 -8.24 -20.47
CA ILE A 131 -2.74 -8.06 -21.73
C ILE A 131 -1.82 -7.23 -22.64
N PRO A 132 -1.38 -7.76 -23.80
CA PRO A 132 -0.50 -7.03 -24.70
C PRO A 132 -1.14 -5.72 -25.15
N VAL A 133 -0.38 -4.62 -25.04
CA VAL A 133 -0.83 -3.27 -25.42
C VAL A 133 -1.05 -3.14 -26.95
N GLU A 134 -0.51 -4.08 -27.74
CA GLU A 134 -0.55 -4.08 -29.22
C GLU A 134 -1.94 -4.41 -29.84
N LYS A 135 -2.99 -4.62 -29.05
CA LYS A 135 -4.31 -5.08 -29.57
C LYS A 135 -5.44 -4.04 -29.53
N ILE A 136 -5.18 -2.79 -29.14
CA ILE A 136 -6.21 -1.73 -29.15
C ILE A 136 -5.66 -0.42 -29.76
N SER A 137 -5.05 -0.52 -30.94
CA SER A 137 -5.06 0.57 -31.92
C SER A 137 -5.73 -0.01 -33.15
N GLY A 138 -7.02 0.27 -33.32
CA GLY A 138 -7.82 -0.20 -34.44
C GLY A 138 -7.20 0.24 -35.77
N GLY A 139 -7.26 -0.67 -36.75
CA GLY A 139 -7.04 -0.36 -38.17
C GLY A 139 -8.20 0.38 -38.80
#